data_AF-A0A7S2VXG1-F1
#
_entry.id   AF-A0A7S2VXG1-F1
#
_cell.length_a   1.000
_cell.length_b   1.000
_cell.length_c   1.000
_cell.angle_alpha   90.00
_cell.angle_beta   90.00
_cell.angle_gamma   90.00
#
_symmetry.space_group_name_H-M   'P 1'
#
loop_
_entity.id
_entity.type
_entity.pdbx_description
1 polymer ?
#
loop_
_entity_poly.entity_id
_entity_poly.type
_entity_poly.pdbx_seq_one_letter_code
_entity_poly.pdbx_strand_id
1 'polypeptide(L)'
;ARTASTTTAAAAAPAATTYIIDGDGESWNTQSIRRATLVHDGVCAMRVRDARAKERRIDARVRVMVGAGSGDGGGEGKDVDGDGANNGVASRTLRVHVSCDDDPFFYHAMEVREEDYARLRSEQRLVVDFDAFPRALVGLLRAC
;
A
#
# COMPACT_ATOMS: atom_id res chain seq x y z
N ALA A 1 -23.16 46.05 -3.67
CA ALA A 1 -22.73 44.91 -4.51
C ALA A 1 -22.48 43.71 -3.61
N ARG A 2 -23.18 42.59 -3.86
CA ARG A 2 -23.07 41.33 -3.09
C ARG A 2 -21.89 40.54 -3.65
N THR A 3 -20.84 40.31 -2.86
CA THR A 3 -19.73 39.41 -3.21
C THR A 3 -20.15 37.97 -2.92
N ALA A 4 -20.25 37.16 -3.97
CA ALA A 4 -20.51 35.73 -3.86
C ALA A 4 -19.19 34.99 -3.60
N SER A 5 -19.10 34.29 -2.46
CA SER A 5 -18.04 33.34 -2.16
C SER A 5 -18.39 32.01 -2.81
N THR A 6 -17.69 31.66 -3.89
CA THR A 6 -17.83 30.34 -4.52
C THR A 6 -16.91 29.36 -3.79
N THR A 7 -17.47 28.60 -2.87
CA THR A 7 -16.79 27.46 -2.23
C THR A 7 -16.81 26.29 -3.21
N THR A 8 -15.72 26.07 -3.93
CA THR A 8 -15.54 24.88 -4.76
C THR A 8 -15.27 23.68 -3.85
N ALA A 9 -16.30 22.89 -3.57
CA ALA A 9 -16.14 21.59 -2.95
C ALA A 9 -15.34 20.69 -3.91
N ALA A 10 -14.11 20.35 -3.53
CA ALA A 10 -13.30 19.37 -4.23
C ALA A 10 -14.01 18.01 -4.12
N ALA A 11 -14.74 17.64 -5.19
CA ALA A 11 -15.28 16.30 -5.34
C ALA A 11 -14.12 15.31 -5.25
N ALA A 12 -14.17 14.40 -4.28
CA ALA A 12 -13.18 13.35 -4.12
C ALA A 12 -13.17 12.52 -5.42
N ALA A 13 -12.07 12.61 -6.17
CA ALA A 13 -11.85 11.78 -7.35
C ALA A 13 -12.09 10.31 -6.97
N PRO A 14 -12.77 9.51 -7.82
CA PRO A 14 -12.99 8.11 -7.52
C PRO A 14 -11.64 7.44 -7.28
N ALA A 15 -11.52 6.73 -6.17
CA ALA A 15 -10.27 6.08 -5.79
C ALA A 15 -9.86 5.13 -6.93
N ALA A 16 -8.73 5.41 -7.57
CA ALA A 16 -8.32 4.69 -8.77
C ALA A 16 -8.09 3.21 -8.41
N THR A 17 -8.81 2.32 -9.09
CA THR A 17 -8.59 0.88 -8.93
C THR A 17 -7.26 0.52 -9.58
N THR A 18 -6.43 -0.22 -8.84
CA THR A 18 -5.15 -0.76 -9.32
C THR A 18 -5.04 -2.24 -8.97
N TYR A 19 -4.00 -2.90 -9.45
CA TYR A 19 -3.75 -4.31 -9.21
C TYR A 19 -2.38 -4.50 -8.57
N ILE A 20 -2.33 -5.33 -7.54
CA ILE A 20 -1.10 -5.82 -6.92
C ILE A 20 -0.82 -7.18 -7.54
N ILE A 21 0.38 -7.35 -8.08
CA ILE A 21 0.86 -8.63 -8.59
C ILE A 21 1.80 -9.18 -7.52
N ASP A 22 1.42 -10.30 -6.91
CA ASP A 22 2.30 -11.05 -6.02
C ASP A 22 2.82 -12.26 -6.79
N GLY A 23 4.13 -12.26 -7.01
CA GLY A 23 4.88 -13.45 -7.36
C GLY A 23 5.62 -13.94 -6.13
N ASP A 24 5.59 -15.24 -5.91
CA ASP A 24 6.45 -15.92 -4.93
C ASP A 24 7.93 -15.90 -5.35
N GLY A 25 8.22 -15.54 -6.61
CA GLY A 25 9.57 -15.53 -7.19
C GLY A 25 10.11 -16.92 -7.52
N GLU A 26 9.38 -17.96 -7.16
CA GLU A 26 9.74 -19.38 -7.37
C GLU A 26 8.99 -19.97 -8.56
N SER A 27 7.80 -19.46 -8.89
CA SER A 27 6.98 -19.93 -10.00
C SER A 27 6.50 -18.79 -10.88
N TRP A 28 6.85 -18.85 -12.17
CA TRP A 28 6.28 -17.96 -13.19
C TRP A 28 4.81 -18.27 -13.49
N ASN A 29 4.31 -19.44 -13.06
CA ASN A 29 2.97 -19.93 -13.38
C ASN A 29 1.93 -19.61 -12.28
N THR A 30 2.37 -19.17 -11.11
CA THR A 30 1.52 -18.94 -9.94
C THR A 30 1.54 -17.46 -9.54
N GLN A 31 1.14 -16.58 -10.46
CA GLN A 31 0.95 -15.16 -10.13
C GLN A 31 -0.44 -14.95 -9.53
N SER A 32 -0.50 -14.37 -8.34
CA SER A 32 -1.77 -13.89 -7.79
C SER A 32 -1.91 -12.39 -8.08
N ILE A 33 -3.00 -12.02 -8.77
CA ILE A 33 -3.34 -10.64 -9.06
C ILE A 33 -4.48 -10.23 -8.14
N ARG A 34 -4.22 -9.29 -7.23
CA ARG A 34 -5.19 -8.78 -6.26
C ARG A 34 -5.62 -7.38 -6.62
N ARG A 35 -6.90 -7.09 -6.45
CA ARG A 35 -7.43 -5.73 -6.61
C ARG A 35 -7.06 -4.87 -5.42
N ALA A 36 -6.62 -3.64 -5.68
CA ALA A 36 -6.29 -2.66 -4.68
C ALA A 36 -6.83 -1.28 -5.05
N THR A 37 -6.89 -0.41 -4.05
CA THR A 37 -7.25 0.99 -4.16
C THR A 37 -5.97 1.81 -4.12
N LEU A 38 -5.70 2.58 -5.18
CA LEU A 38 -4.58 3.51 -5.22
C LEU A 38 -4.95 4.76 -4.40
N VAL A 39 -4.29 4.92 -3.25
CA VAL A 39 -4.51 6.04 -2.33
C VAL A 39 -3.62 7.23 -2.67
N HIS A 40 -2.44 6.96 -3.23
CA HIS A 40 -1.52 7.98 -3.69
C HIS A 40 -0.65 7.46 -4.83
N ASP A 41 -0.38 8.34 -5.80
CA ASP A 41 0.64 8.20 -6.83
C ASP A 41 1.20 9.61 -7.07
N GLY A 42 2.51 9.77 -6.85
CA GLY A 42 3.17 11.06 -6.95
C GLY A 42 4.69 10.93 -6.97
N VAL A 43 5.36 12.02 -7.35
CA VAL A 43 6.82 12.12 -7.33
C VAL A 43 7.26 12.79 -6.03
N CYS A 44 8.32 12.27 -5.42
CA CYS A 44 8.88 12.73 -4.16
C CYS A 44 10.41 12.80 -4.27
N ALA A 45 11.00 13.94 -3.92
CA ALA A 45 12.45 14.12 -3.93
C ALA A 45 13.09 13.38 -2.74
N MET A 46 13.77 12.26 -3.02
CA MET A 46 14.32 11.38 -2.00
C MET A 46 15.85 11.42 -1.96
N ARG A 47 16.41 11.39 -0.75
CA ARG A 47 17.82 11.10 -0.53
C ARG A 47 18.01 9.60 -0.41
N VAL A 48 18.78 9.02 -1.31
CA VAL A 48 19.10 7.60 -1.35
C VAL A 48 20.56 7.42 -1.00
N ARG A 49 20.83 6.51 -0.06
CA ARG A 49 22.18 6.10 0.31
C ARG A 49 22.38 4.65 -0.12
N ASP A 50 23.38 4.41 -0.96
CA ASP A 50 23.69 3.05 -1.41
C ASP A 50 24.50 2.26 -0.35
N ALA A 51 24.73 0.98 -0.61
CA ALA A 51 25.52 0.11 0.26
C ALA A 51 26.98 0.57 0.43
N ARG A 52 27.50 1.41 -0.47
CA ARG A 52 28.82 2.03 -0.40
C ARG A 52 28.78 3.40 0.29
N ALA A 53 27.66 3.70 0.95
CA ALA A 53 27.38 4.94 1.65
C ALA A 53 27.36 6.20 0.76
N LYS A 54 27.32 6.06 -0.58
CA LYS A 54 27.19 7.18 -1.50
C LYS A 54 25.76 7.70 -1.48
N GLU A 55 25.62 8.98 -1.17
CA GLU A 55 24.34 9.67 -1.14
C GLU A 55 24.04 10.32 -2.49
N ARG A 56 22.81 10.18 -2.97
CA ARG A 56 22.29 10.88 -4.15
C ARG A 56 20.85 11.31 -3.92
N ARG A 57 20.44 12.38 -4.59
CA ARG A 57 19.04 12.78 -4.68
C ARG A 57 18.42 12.21 -5.95
N ILE A 58 17.19 11.71 -5.84
CA ILE A 58 16.40 11.22 -6.97
C ILE A 58 14.96 11.74 -6.86
N ASP A 59 14.30 11.85 -8.00
CA ASP A 59 12.86 12.06 -8.07
C ASP A 59 12.19 10.68 -8.16
N ALA A 60 11.77 10.16 -7.00
CA ALA A 60 11.18 8.84 -6.90
C ALA A 60 9.65 8.92 -7.03
N ARG A 61 9.06 8.03 -7.83
CA ARG A 61 7.62 7.83 -7.89
C ARG A 61 7.18 6.94 -6.72
N VAL A 62 6.31 7.45 -5.87
CA VAL A 62 5.76 6.76 -4.71
C VAL A 62 4.30 6.41 -4.95
N ARG A 63 3.96 5.13 -4.80
CA ARG A 63 2.58 4.63 -4.90
C ARG A 63 2.16 3.98 -3.59
N VAL A 64 1.03 4.41 -3.04
CA VAL A 64 0.44 3.87 -1.82
C VAL A 64 -0.88 3.21 -2.18
N MET A 65 -1.03 1.93 -1.86
CA MET A 65 -2.17 1.11 -2.24
C MET A 65 -2.73 0.37 -1.03
N VAL A 66 -4.06 0.29 -0.95
CA VAL A 66 -4.77 -0.49 0.08
C VAL A 66 -5.67 -1.50 -0.61
N GLY A 67 -5.53 -2.79 -0.30
CA GLY A 67 -6.25 -3.86 -0.97
C GLY A 67 -6.66 -4.98 -0.03
N ALA A 68 -7.28 -6.01 -0.60
CA ALA A 68 -7.49 -7.26 0.12
C ALA A 68 -6.17 -8.04 0.19
N GLY A 69 -5.92 -8.68 1.32
CA GLY A 69 -4.81 -9.61 1.55
C GLY A 69 -4.90 -10.81 0.62
N SER A 70 -3.74 -11.38 0.30
CA SER A 70 -3.70 -12.70 -0.29
C SER A 70 -4.20 -13.62 0.80
N GLY A 71 -5.41 -14.16 0.62
CA GLY A 71 -5.94 -15.16 1.53
C GLY A 71 -5.00 -16.35 1.45
N ASP A 72 -4.13 -16.48 2.45
CA ASP A 72 -3.42 -17.72 2.69
C ASP A 72 -4.48 -18.71 3.16
N GLY A 73 -5.08 -19.42 2.21
CA GLY A 73 -5.98 -20.53 2.44
C GLY A 73 -5.18 -21.73 2.96
N GLY A 74 -4.49 -21.56 4.09
CA GLY A 74 -3.87 -22.63 4.86
C GLY A 74 -4.95 -23.44 5.58
N GLY A 75 -5.87 -24.04 4.81
CA GLY A 75 -6.81 -25.03 5.29
C GLY A 75 -6.13 -26.39 5.25
N GLU A 76 -5.42 -26.75 6.32
CA GLU A 76 -5.20 -28.16 6.62
C GLU A 76 -6.58 -28.77 6.89
N GLY A 77 -7.08 -29.54 5.93
CA GLY A 77 -8.39 -30.15 5.96
C GLY A 77 -8.54 -31.06 7.18
N LYS A 78 -9.37 -30.63 8.13
CA LYS A 78 -9.98 -31.51 9.12
C LYS A 78 -11.46 -31.58 8.80
N ASP A 79 -11.85 -32.70 8.18
CA ASP A 79 -13.23 -33.04 7.85
C ASP A 79 -14.10 -32.95 9.11
N VAL A 80 -14.97 -31.95 9.16
CA VAL A 80 -16.12 -31.91 10.09
C VAL A 80 -17.28 -31.29 9.33
N ASP A 81 -18.29 -32.12 9.04
CA ASP A 81 -19.56 -31.73 8.45
C ASP A 81 -20.22 -30.61 9.26
N GLY A 82 -20.37 -29.42 8.67
CA GLY A 82 -21.00 -28.28 9.32
C GLY A 82 -21.14 -27.07 8.40
N ASP A 83 -22.36 -26.87 7.91
CA ASP A 83 -22.85 -25.71 7.16
C ASP A 83 -22.36 -24.37 7.75
N GLY A 84 -21.46 -23.71 7.02
CA GLY A 84 -20.86 -22.45 7.44
C GLY A 84 -19.86 -21.99 6.40
N ALA A 85 -20.30 -21.14 5.49
CA ALA A 85 -19.45 -20.43 4.53
C ALA A 85 -18.39 -19.61 5.29
N ASN A 86 -17.27 -20.24 5.65
CA ASN A 86 -16.06 -19.57 6.09
C ASN A 86 -15.48 -18.83 4.89
N ASN A 87 -16.10 -17.70 4.57
CA ASN A 87 -15.51 -16.62 3.82
C ASN A 87 -14.32 -16.15 4.65
N GLY A 88 -13.17 -16.81 4.50
CA GLY A 88 -11.92 -16.42 5.12
C GLY A 88 -11.73 -14.95 4.81
N VAL A 89 -11.96 -14.10 5.82
CA VAL A 89 -11.99 -12.65 5.62
C VAL A 89 -10.58 -12.27 5.16
N ALA A 90 -10.44 -11.97 3.87
CA ALA A 90 -9.17 -11.58 3.31
C ALA A 90 -8.69 -10.33 4.05
N SER A 91 -7.70 -10.50 4.93
CA SER A 91 -7.23 -9.43 5.79
C SER A 91 -6.69 -8.29 4.96
N ARG A 92 -6.99 -7.03 5.29
CA ARG A 92 -6.59 -5.91 4.42
C ARG A 92 -5.07 -5.76 4.39
N THR A 93 -4.55 -5.25 3.28
CA THR A 93 -3.12 -4.97 3.11
C THR A 93 -2.88 -3.54 2.68
N LEU A 94 -1.81 -2.96 3.22
CA LEU A 94 -1.21 -1.73 2.75
C LEU A 94 0.09 -2.06 2.02
N ARG A 95 0.24 -1.59 0.79
CA ARG A 95 1.47 -1.74 -0.01
C ARG A 95 1.97 -0.37 -0.43
N VAL A 96 3.28 -0.15 -0.27
CA VAL A 96 3.96 1.09 -0.67
C VAL A 96 5.06 0.71 -1.66
N HIS A 97 5.05 1.32 -2.84
CA HIS A 97 6.10 1.18 -3.85
C HIS A 97 6.86 2.48 -3.99
N VAL A 98 8.18 2.36 -4.11
CA VAL A 98 9.07 3.45 -4.47
C VAL A 98 9.85 3.00 -5.71
N SER A 99 9.67 3.70 -6.82
CA SER A 99 10.33 3.43 -8.10
C SER A 99 10.97 4.69 -8.68
N CYS A 100 11.89 4.54 -9.63
CA CYS A 100 12.52 5.65 -10.33
C CYS A 100 12.26 5.52 -11.83
N ASP A 101 11.70 6.56 -12.46
CA ASP A 101 11.37 6.51 -13.89
C ASP A 101 12.65 6.48 -14.76
N ASP A 102 13.78 7.00 -14.24
CA ASP A 102 15.11 6.97 -14.89
C ASP A 102 15.87 5.64 -14.69
N ASP A 103 15.44 4.79 -13.75
CA ASP A 103 16.11 3.52 -13.42
C ASP A 103 15.05 2.42 -13.20
N PRO A 104 14.73 1.63 -14.23
CA PRO A 104 13.71 0.58 -14.15
C PRO A 104 14.01 -0.50 -13.09
N PHE A 105 15.26 -0.65 -12.66
CA PHE A 105 15.65 -1.63 -11.64
C PHE A 105 15.59 -1.05 -10.22
N PHE A 106 15.45 0.26 -10.08
CA PHE A 106 15.19 0.89 -8.79
C PHE A 106 13.74 0.65 -8.40
N TYR A 107 13.51 -0.39 -7.60
CA TYR A 107 12.21 -0.73 -7.06
C TYR A 107 12.34 -1.21 -5.62
N HIS A 108 11.64 -0.53 -4.73
CA HIS A 108 11.50 -0.92 -3.33
C HIS A 108 10.03 -1.01 -2.98
N ALA A 109 9.65 -2.08 -2.28
CA ALA A 109 8.30 -2.30 -1.84
C ALA A 109 8.26 -2.63 -0.35
N MET A 110 7.21 -2.16 0.31
CA MET A 110 6.82 -2.56 1.66
C MET A 110 5.37 -3.04 1.59
N GLU A 111 5.06 -4.15 2.25
CA GLU A 111 3.69 -4.61 2.46
C GLU A 111 3.47 -4.87 3.96
N VAL A 112 2.31 -4.46 4.46
CA VAL A 112 1.87 -4.70 5.83
C VAL A 112 0.43 -5.17 5.79
N ARG A 113 0.18 -6.34 6.35
CA ARG A 113 -1.18 -6.86 6.55
C ARG A 113 -1.79 -6.22 7.81
N GLU A 114 -3.10 -6.11 7.85
CA GLU A 114 -3.82 -5.47 8.96
C GLU A 114 -3.54 -6.15 10.31
N GLU A 115 -3.43 -7.48 10.33
CA GLU A 115 -3.07 -8.29 11.50
C GLU A 115 -1.64 -8.04 11.99
N ASP A 116 -0.72 -7.70 11.09
CA ASP A 116 0.69 -7.41 11.43
C ASP A 116 0.88 -5.94 11.83
N TYR A 117 -0.10 -5.08 11.56
CA TYR A 117 0.01 -3.64 11.81
C TYR A 117 0.21 -3.31 13.29
N ALA A 118 -0.37 -4.08 14.21
CA ALA A 118 -0.19 -3.86 15.64
C ALA A 118 1.28 -3.89 16.06
N ARG A 119 2.06 -4.81 15.49
CA ARG A 119 3.50 -4.92 15.72
C ARG A 119 4.24 -3.70 15.20
N LEU A 120 4.02 -3.35 13.92
CA LEU A 120 4.64 -2.16 13.30
C LEU A 120 4.32 -0.88 14.09
N ARG A 121 3.04 -0.72 14.50
CA ARG A 121 2.57 0.41 15.29
C ARG A 121 3.36 0.54 16.59
N SER A 122 3.59 -0.56 17.29
CA SER A 122 4.37 -0.57 18.53
C SER A 122 5.85 -0.24 18.29
N GLU A 123 6.48 -0.88 17.30
CA GLU A 123 7.91 -0.73 17.00
C GLU A 123 8.25 0.69 16.55
N GLN A 124 7.38 1.30 15.74
CA GLN A 124 7.55 2.66 15.21
C GLN A 124 6.85 3.74 16.05
N ARG A 125 6.25 3.37 17.19
CA ARG A 125 5.51 4.27 18.10
C ARG A 125 4.44 5.11 17.36
N LEU A 126 3.75 4.49 16.41
CA LEU A 126 2.71 5.13 15.63
C LEU A 126 1.45 5.34 16.48
N VAL A 127 0.91 6.56 16.43
CA VAL A 127 -0.29 6.93 17.20
C VAL A 127 -1.60 6.58 16.48
N VAL A 128 -1.55 6.32 15.18
CA VAL A 128 -2.72 6.05 14.32
C VAL A 128 -3.01 4.55 14.16
N ASP A 129 -4.27 4.22 13.92
CA ASP A 129 -4.71 2.86 13.55
C ASP A 129 -4.45 2.55 12.06
N PHE A 130 -4.77 1.33 11.63
CA PHE A 130 -4.55 0.89 10.26
C PHE A 130 -5.36 1.71 9.25
N ASP A 131 -6.60 2.09 9.60
CA ASP A 131 -7.49 2.87 8.72
C ASP A 131 -6.99 4.31 8.49
N ALA A 132 -6.42 4.93 9.52
CA ALA A 132 -5.88 6.29 9.43
C ALA A 132 -4.43 6.33 8.89
N PHE A 133 -3.67 5.25 9.02
CA PHE A 133 -2.25 5.22 8.67
C PHE A 133 -1.94 5.59 7.21
N PRO A 134 -2.61 5.04 6.17
CA PRO A 134 -2.35 5.41 4.78
C PRO A 134 -2.54 6.92 4.55
N ARG A 135 -3.56 7.52 5.16
CA ARG A 135 -3.84 8.95 5.04
C ARG A 135 -2.74 9.79 5.72
N ALA A 136 -2.30 9.38 6.91
CA ALA A 136 -1.21 10.04 7.62
C ALA A 136 0.11 9.99 6.83
N LEU A 137 0.46 8.81 6.28
CA LEU A 137 1.64 8.62 5.44
C LEU A 137 1.60 9.51 4.19
N VAL A 138 0.47 9.54 3.49
CA VAL A 138 0.28 10.41 2.31
C VAL A 138 0.39 11.88 2.68
N GLY A 139 -0.09 12.29 3.86
CA GLY A 139 0.11 13.64 4.38
C GLY A 139 1.58 14.02 4.50
N LEU A 140 2.42 13.11 4.99
CA LEU A 140 3.87 13.32 5.09
C LEU A 140 4.56 13.35 3.72
N LEU A 141 4.19 12.43 2.80
CA LEU A 141 4.75 12.37 1.45
C LEU A 141 4.47 13.65 0.65
N ARG A 142 3.28 14.24 0.83
CA ARG A 142 2.91 15.52 0.18
C ARG A 142 3.62 16.74 0.77
N ALA A 143 4.23 16.62 1.94
CA ALA A 143 4.93 17.72 2.61
C ALA A 143 6.46 17.69 2.35
N CYS A 144 6.95 16.64 1.68
CA CYS A 144 8.34 16.53 1.23
C CYS A 144 8.55 17.33 -0.06
#